data_AF-A0A1I1RGG3-F1
#
_entry.id   AF-A0A1I1RGG3-F1
#
_cell.length_a   1.000
_cell.length_b   1.000
_cell.length_c   1.000
_cell.angle_alpha   90.00
_cell.angle_beta   90.00
_cell.angle_gamma   90.00
#
_symmetry.space_group_name_H-M   'P 1'
#
loop_
_entity.id
_entity.type
_entity.pdbx_description
1 polymer ?
#
loop_
_entity_poly.entity_id
_entity_poly.type
_entity_poly.pdbx_seq_one_letter_code
_entity_poly.pdbx_strand_id
1 'polypeptide(L)' 'MTTEAMYKYLSISSMEIDAAGLNERFIKCPKCNYKVQSVYSDCTGHMNIKCPKCKRIFAINLAYFRTAKRYF' A
#
# COMPACT_ATOMS: atom_id res chain seq x y z
N MET A 1 6.91 21.13 15.54
CA MET A 1 6.11 19.94 15.90
C MET A 1 6.95 19.10 16.84
N THR A 2 6.56 18.96 18.12
CA THR A 2 7.33 18.16 19.09
C THR A 2 7.20 16.67 18.74
N THR A 3 8.24 15.88 19.01
CA THR A 3 8.31 14.45 18.70
C THR A 3 7.13 13.67 19.28
N GLU A 4 6.65 14.04 20.47
CA GLU A 4 5.49 13.43 21.13
C GLU A 4 4.19 13.56 20.33
N ALA A 5 3.96 14.72 19.68
CA ALA A 5 2.77 14.92 18.87
C ALA A 5 2.77 14.00 17.63
N MET A 6 3.93 13.82 17.00
CA MET A 6 4.09 12.91 15.85
C MET A 6 3.79 11.46 16.23
N TYR A 7 4.35 10.97 17.33
CA TYR A 7 4.11 9.60 17.79
C TYR A 7 2.63 9.35 18.14
N LYS A 8 1.93 10.35 18.69
CA LYS A 8 0.49 10.29 18.94
C LYS A 8 -0.33 10.12 17.65
N TYR A 9 0.00 10.85 16.58
CA TYR A 9 -0.74 10.71 15.31
C TYR A 9 -0.47 9.37 14.62
N LEU A 10 0.78 8.88 14.69
CA LEU A 10 1.13 7.56 14.17
C LEU A 10 0.37 6.43 14.89
N SER A 11 0.23 6.52 16.23
CA SER A 11 -0.51 5.50 16.98
C SER A 11 -2.00 5.51 16.67
N ILE A 12 -2.60 6.69 16.47
CA ILE A 12 -4.02 6.81 16.07
C ILE A 12 -4.23 6.18 14.69
N SER A 13 -3.37 6.54 13.72
CA SER A 13 -3.48 6.01 12.37
C SER A 13 -3.33 4.48 12.34
N SER A 14 -2.42 3.91 13.12
CA SER A 14 -2.29 2.44 13.24
C SER A 14 -3.57 1.81 13.82
N MET A 15 -4.12 2.38 14.89
CA MET A 15 -5.36 1.88 15.49
C MET A 15 -6.56 1.94 14.54
N GLU A 16 -6.68 2.99 13.74
CA GLU A 16 -7.77 3.14 12.77
C GLU A 16 -7.72 2.05 11.69
N ILE A 17 -6.53 1.71 11.22
CA ILE A 17 -6.31 0.64 10.24
C ILE A 17 -6.70 -0.72 10.84
N ASP A 18 -6.25 -1.00 12.07
CA ASP A 18 -6.54 -2.26 12.77
C ASP A 18 -8.04 -2.40 13.08
N ALA A 19 -8.67 -1.35 13.61
CA ALA A 19 -10.10 -1.31 13.93
C ALA A 19 -10.98 -1.46 12.69
N ALA A 20 -10.54 -0.95 11.54
CA ALA A 20 -11.23 -1.10 10.26
C ALA A 20 -11.02 -2.48 9.61
N GLY A 21 -10.19 -3.36 10.20
CA GLY A 21 -9.94 -4.72 9.69
C GLY A 21 -9.30 -4.72 8.31
N LEU A 22 -8.51 -3.69 7.99
CA LEU A 22 -7.94 -3.49 6.67
C LEU A 22 -6.75 -4.43 6.45
N ASN A 23 -6.77 -5.14 5.33
CA ASN A 23 -5.70 -6.08 5.00
C ASN A 23 -4.61 -5.36 4.20
N GLU A 24 -3.37 -5.41 4.69
CA GLU A 24 -2.20 -4.96 3.93
C GLU A 24 -1.88 -5.93 2.79
N ARG A 25 -1.55 -5.39 1.61
CA ARG A 25 -1.16 -6.16 0.43
C ARG A 25 0.04 -5.55 -0.26
N PHE A 26 0.85 -6.39 -0.90
CA PHE A 26 2.07 -5.94 -1.58
C PHE A 26 1.86 -5.78 -3.08
N ILE A 27 2.26 -4.62 -3.59
CA ILE A 27 2.39 -4.37 -5.03
C ILE A 27 3.75 -4.89 -5.46
N LYS A 28 3.76 -5.89 -6.34
CA LYS A 28 4.99 -6.40 -6.96
C LYS A 28 5.19 -5.79 -8.34
N CYS A 29 6.44 -5.53 -8.68
CA CYS A 29 6.79 -5.04 -10.00
C CYS A 29 6.50 -6.15 -11.04
N PRO A 30 5.69 -5.88 -12.08
CA PRO A 30 5.35 -6.89 -13.08
C PRO A 30 6.54 -7.32 -13.95
N LYS A 31 7.67 -6.61 -13.89
CA LYS A 31 8.91 -6.97 -14.62
C LYS A 31 9.87 -7.83 -13.81
N CYS A 32 10.08 -7.51 -12.54
CA CYS A 32 11.16 -8.12 -11.74
C CYS A 32 10.69 -8.72 -10.41
N ASN A 33 9.37 -8.75 -10.20
CA ASN A 33 8.67 -9.26 -9.01
C ASN A 33 9.08 -8.62 -7.67
N TYR A 34 9.85 -7.52 -7.71
CA TYR A 34 10.25 -6.79 -6.51
C TYR A 34 9.04 -6.15 -5.83
N LYS A 35 8.93 -6.29 -4.50
CA LYS A 35 7.91 -5.60 -3.68
C LYS A 35 8.17 -4.10 -3.74
N VAL A 36 7.34 -3.37 -4.47
CA VAL A 36 7.52 -1.94 -4.70
C VAL A 36 6.90 -1.12 -3.57
N GLN A 37 5.72 -1.50 -3.10
CA GLN A 37 4.95 -0.77 -2.09
C GLN A 37 3.93 -1.70 -1.42
N SER A 38 3.40 -1.30 -0.26
CA SER A 38 2.21 -1.90 0.34
C SER A 38 1.01 -0.96 0.27
N VAL A 39 -0.18 -1.54 0.13
CA VAL A 39 -1.46 -0.82 0.11
C VAL A 39 -2.48 -1.59 0.93
N TYR A 40 -3.41 -0.87 1.54
CA TYR A 40 -4.51 -1.45 2.32
C TYR A 40 -5.73 -1.74 1.43
N SER A 41 -6.60 -2.64 1.90
CA SER A 41 -7.74 -3.15 1.14
C SER A 41 -8.81 -2.11 0.81
N ASP A 42 -8.79 -0.94 1.43
CA ASP A 42 -9.69 0.19 1.17
C ASP A 42 -9.20 1.14 0.06
N CYS A 43 -7.94 1.03 -0.36
CA CYS A 43 -7.36 1.88 -1.39
C CYS A 43 -8.10 1.72 -2.74
N THR A 44 -8.39 2.84 -3.41
CA THR A 44 -9.09 2.89 -4.70
C THR A 44 -8.40 3.83 -5.69
N GLY A 45 -8.77 3.72 -6.98
CA GLY A 45 -8.25 4.58 -8.04
C GLY A 45 -7.07 3.98 -8.81
N HIS A 46 -6.39 4.83 -9.60
CA HIS A 46 -5.25 4.45 -10.43
C HIS A 46 -3.98 5.15 -9.95
N MET A 47 -2.85 4.44 -9.97
CA MET A 47 -1.56 5.00 -9.57
C MET A 47 -0.46 4.57 -10.55
N ASN A 48 0.43 5.49 -10.89
CA ASN A 48 1.69 5.17 -11.56
C ASN A 48 2.78 4.92 -10.52
N ILE A 49 3.45 3.77 -10.62
CA ILE A 49 4.47 3.35 -9.67
C ILE A 49 5.78 3.12 -10.40
N LYS A 50 6.88 3.63 -9.82
CA LYS A 50 8.25 3.38 -10.28
C LYS A 50 8.90 2.30 -9.42
N CYS A 51 9.33 1.20 -10.04
CA CYS A 51 10.06 0.16 -9.34
C CYS A 51 11.47 0.68 -8.93
N PRO A 52 11.87 0.63 -7.65
CA PRO A 52 13.20 1.08 -7.24
C PRO A 52 14.31 0.14 -7.73
N LYS A 53 14.02 -1.14 -7.97
CA LYS A 53 14.97 -2.14 -8.47
C LYS A 53 15.22 -2.01 -9.98
N CYS A 54 14.20 -2.19 -10.82
CA CYS A 54 14.38 -2.21 -12.28
C CYS A 54 14.01 -0.90 -12.99
N LYS A 55 13.60 0.13 -12.24
CA LYS A 55 13.24 1.48 -12.71
C LYS A 55 12.05 1.58 -13.67
N ARG A 56 11.37 0.46 -13.99
CA ARG A 56 10.14 0.45 -14.79
C ARG A 56 9.04 1.25 -14.09
N ILE A 57 8.33 2.07 -14.87
CA ILE A 57 7.08 2.72 -14.47
C ILE A 57 5.92 1.89 -15.01
N PHE A 58 4.91 1.65 -14.17
CA PHE A 58 3.70 0.91 -14.56
C PHE A 58 2.48 1.47 -13.81
N ALA A 59 1.33 1.45 -14.47
CA ALA A 59 0.06 1.81 -13.88
C ALA A 59 -0.54 0.61 -13.12
N ILE A 60 -1.18 0.88 -11.98
CA ILE A 60 -1.95 -0.11 -11.23
C ILE A 60 -3.36 0.42 -10.96
N ASN A 61 -4.33 -0.49 -10.89
CA ASN A 61 -5.67 -0.21 -10.38
C ASN A 61 -5.73 -0.69 -8.91
N LEU A 62 -5.86 0.26 -7.98
CA LEU A 62 -5.90 -0.02 -6.55
C LEU A 62 -7.17 -0.78 -6.14
N ALA A 63 -8.27 -0.65 -6.91
CA ALA A 63 -9.49 -1.39 -6.65
C ALA A 63 -9.31 -2.92 -6.76
N TYR A 64 -8.29 -3.41 -7.48
CA TYR A 64 -7.97 -4.85 -7.53
C TYR A 64 -7.56 -5.42 -6.17
N PHE A 65 -7.05 -4.57 -5.27
CA PHE A 65 -6.67 -4.97 -3.91
C PHE A 65 -7.87 -5.07 -2.96
N ARG A 66 -9.09 -4.69 -3.37
CA ARG A 66 -10.32 -5.02 -2.63
C ARG A 66 -10.67 -6.50 -2.77
N THR A 67 -10.68 -6.99 -4.00
CA THR A 67 -11.31 -8.28 -4.36
C THR A 67 -10.33 -9.44 -4.47
N ALA A 68 -9.03 -9.19 -4.70
CA ALA A 68 -8.08 -10.27 -4.99
C ALA A 68 -7.81 -11.15 -3.75
N LYS A 69 -8.56 -12.24 -3.56
CA LYS A 69 -8.32 -13.17 -2.43
C LYS A 69 -6.99 -13.93 -2.54
N ARG A 70 -6.31 -13.92 -3.70
CA ARG A 70 -5.26 -14.92 -3.94
C ARG A 70 -4.30 -14.75 -5.13
N TYR A 71 -4.12 -13.57 -5.71
CA TYR A 71 -3.15 -13.42 -6.81
C TYR A 71 -2.41 -12.08 -6.70
N PHE A 72 -1.10 -12.16 -6.37
CA PHE A 72 0.07 -11.44 -6.89
C PHE A 72 1.29 -11.62 -5.96
#